data_AF-A0AAF3F6R1-F1
#
_entry.id   AF-A0AAF3F6R1-F1
#
_cell.length_a   1.000
_cell.length_b   1.000
_cell.length_c   1.000
_cell.angle_alpha   90.00
_cell.angle_beta   90.00
_cell.angle_gamma   90.00
#
_symmetry.space_group_name_H-M   'P 1'
#
loop_
_entity.id
_entity.type
_entity.pdbx_description
1 polymer ?
#
loop_
_entity_poly.entity_id
_entity_poly.type
_entity_poly.pdbx_seq_one_letter_code
_entity_poly.pdbx_strand_id
1 'polypeptide(L)'
;MDTSLKKDSPKKSRLQIEITIQLLYIFNLDMAQQYLSTYIELALTWQDVRLAWKPENFDEVSTIWVHCDQVWTPENIVDNV
;
A
#
# COMPACT_ATOMS: atom_id res chain seq x y z
N MET A 1 -18.84 3.19 -45.29
CA MET A 1 -18.33 2.17 -44.36
C MET A 1 -17.25 2.84 -43.53
N ASP A 2 -17.64 3.42 -42.41
CA ASP A 2 -16.74 4.12 -41.50
C ASP A 2 -16.50 3.18 -40.31
N THR A 3 -15.35 2.52 -40.30
CA THR A 3 -14.89 1.76 -39.15
C THR A 3 -13.89 2.61 -38.39
N SER A 4 -14.44 3.52 -37.58
CA SER A 4 -13.70 4.24 -36.57
C SER A 4 -13.03 3.24 -35.61
N LEU A 5 -11.70 3.17 -35.66
CA LEU A 5 -10.87 2.47 -34.69
C LEU A 5 -11.12 3.09 -33.31
N LYS A 6 -11.91 2.41 -32.50
CA LYS A 6 -12.16 2.79 -31.11
C LYS A 6 -10.84 2.60 -30.35
N LYS A 7 -10.11 3.69 -30.15
CA LYS A 7 -8.93 3.74 -29.28
C LYS A 7 -9.38 3.39 -27.88
N ASP A 8 -9.16 2.15 -27.46
CA ASP A 8 -9.50 1.70 -26.11
C ASP A 8 -8.51 2.39 -25.16
N SER A 9 -9.01 3.41 -24.46
CA SER A 9 -8.24 4.11 -23.43
C SER A 9 -7.82 3.08 -22.38
N PRO A 10 -6.56 3.11 -21.87
CA PRO A 10 -6.14 2.16 -20.85
C PRO A 10 -7.09 2.26 -19.67
N LYS A 11 -7.74 1.14 -19.32
CA LYS A 11 -8.62 1.06 -18.16
C LYS A 11 -7.84 1.55 -16.94
N LYS A 12 -8.27 2.67 -16.36
CA LYS A 12 -7.73 3.19 -15.11
C LYS A 12 -7.98 2.13 -14.02
N SER A 13 -6.95 1.35 -13.70
CA SER A 13 -7.00 0.39 -12.60
C SER A 13 -6.98 1.16 -11.28
N ARG A 14 -7.80 0.71 -10.32
CA ARG A 14 -7.76 1.23 -8.95
C ARG A 14 -6.68 0.47 -8.20
N LEU A 15 -5.80 1.19 -7.51
CA LEU A 15 -4.89 0.59 -6.54
C LEU A 15 -5.71 0.13 -5.33
N GLN A 16 -5.50 -1.12 -4.92
CA GLN A 16 -6.00 -1.64 -3.66
C GLN A 16 -4.85 -1.66 -2.67
N ILE A 17 -5.08 -1.08 -1.50
CA ILE A 17 -4.14 -1.07 -0.38
C ILE A 17 -4.83 -1.81 0.74
N GLU A 18 -4.22 -2.90 1.19
CA GLU A 18 -4.60 -3.58 2.41
C GLU A 18 -3.82 -2.97 3.57
N ILE A 19 -4.57 -2.56 4.60
CA ILE A 19 -4.02 -1.96 5.80
C ILE A 19 -4.29 -2.92 6.94
N THR A 20 -3.24 -3.39 7.59
CA THR A 20 -3.31 -4.15 8.83
C THR A 20 -2.82 -3.27 9.97
N ILE A 21 -3.66 -3.11 10.99
CA ILE A 21 -3.30 -2.41 12.22
C ILE A 21 -3.19 -3.44 13.33
N GLN A 22 -2.04 -3.47 13.99
CA GLN A 22 -1.82 -4.27 15.18
C GLN A 22 -1.64 -3.35 16.38
N LEU A 23 -2.57 -3.45 17.34
CA LEU A 23 -2.44 -2.78 18.62
C LEU A 23 -1.43 -3.54 19.49
N LEU A 24 -0.35 -2.87 19.86
CA LEU A 24 0.70 -3.47 20.68
C LEU A 24 0.54 -3.08 22.14
N TYR A 25 0.33 -1.78 22.41
CA TYR A 25 0.16 -1.27 23.77
C TYR A 25 -0.86 -0.14 23.84
N ILE A 26 -1.63 -0.10 24.92
CA ILE A 26 -2.38 1.10 25.34
C ILE A 26 -1.60 1.70 26.51
N PHE A 27 -1.10 2.92 26.34
CA PHE A 27 -0.33 3.61 27.38
C PHE A 27 -1.22 4.41 28.33
N ASN A 28 -2.18 5.16 27.79
CA ASN A 28 -3.05 6.03 28.56
C ASN A 28 -4.40 6.23 27.85
N LEU A 29 -5.45 6.36 28.65
CA LEU A 29 -6.78 6.77 28.20
C LEU A 29 -7.33 7.82 29.17
N ASP A 30 -7.35 9.07 28.74
CA ASP A 30 -8.05 10.14 29.44
C ASP A 30 -9.47 10.24 28.88
N MET A 31 -10.45 9.68 29.59
CA MET A 31 -11.85 9.71 29.15
C MET A 31 -12.48 11.11 29.24
N ALA A 32 -11.98 11.98 30.12
CA ALA A 32 -12.51 13.33 30.27
C ALA A 32 -12.06 14.23 29.11
N GLN A 33 -10.81 14.07 28.67
CA GLN A 33 -10.26 14.77 27.50
C GLN A 33 -10.41 13.98 26.19
N GLN A 34 -10.97 12.76 26.25
CA GLN A 34 -11.13 11.84 25.11
C GLN A 34 -9.82 11.54 24.37
N TYR A 35 -8.72 11.43 25.12
CA TYR A 35 -7.38 11.24 24.58
C TYR A 35 -6.87 9.81 24.82
N LEU A 36 -6.40 9.15 23.76
CA LEU A 36 -5.82 7.80 23.79
C LEU A 36 -4.36 7.85 23.33
N SER A 37 -3.44 7.42 24.19
CA SER A 37 -2.04 7.18 23.82
C SER A 37 -1.82 5.68 23.62
N THR A 38 -1.37 5.28 22.44
CA THR A 38 -1.17 3.87 22.08
C THR A 38 0.04 3.68 21.19
N TYR A 39 0.66 2.50 21.24
CA TYR A 39 1.60 2.03 20.25
C TYR A 39 0.89 1.06 19.30
N ILE A 40 0.86 1.41 18.02
CA ILE A 40 0.32 0.57 16.96
C ILE A 40 1.42 0.28 15.94
N GLU A 41 1.35 -0.89 15.33
CA GLU A 41 2.09 -1.23 14.13
C GLU A 41 1.12 -1.16 12.94
N LEU A 42 1.53 -0.41 11.91
CA LEU A 42 0.78 -0.25 10.67
C LEU A 42 1.52 -0.97 9.55
N ALA A 43 0.93 -2.05 9.04
CA ALA A 43 1.43 -2.77 7.88
C ALA A 43 0.59 -2.44 6.65
N LEU A 44 1.26 -2.10 5.55
CA LEU A 44 0.66 -1.75 4.26
C LEU A 44 1.05 -2.81 3.24
N THR A 45 0.07 -3.39 2.58
CA THR A 45 0.28 -4.33 1.47
C THR A 45 -0.41 -3.79 0.23
N TRP A 46 0.36 -3.65 -0.86
CA TRP A 46 -0.14 -3.18 -2.15
C TRP A 46 0.52 -3.93 -3.29
N GLN A 47 -0.12 -3.95 -4.45
CA GLN A 47 0.41 -4.55 -5.68
C GLN A 47 0.78 -3.46 -6.69
N ASP A 48 2.06 -3.39 -7.06
CA ASP A 48 2.54 -2.57 -8.18
C ASP A 48 2.81 -3.45 -9.41
N VAL A 49 2.10 -3.20 -10.50
CA VAL A 49 2.24 -3.95 -11.76
C VAL A 49 3.55 -3.67 -12.48
N ARG A 50 4.21 -2.54 -12.19
CA ARG A 50 5.48 -2.15 -12.80
C ARG A 50 6.67 -2.92 -12.21
N LEU A 51 6.48 -3.47 -11.02
CA LEU A 51 7.46 -4.28 -10.29
C LEU A 51 7.21 -5.78 -10.47
N ALA A 52 6.49 -6.19 -11.51
CA ALA A 52 6.26 -7.60 -11.80
C ALA A 52 7.36 -8.15 -12.72
N TRP A 53 7.90 -9.32 -12.39
CA TRP A 53 8.84 -10.06 -13.23
C TRP A 53 8.53 -11.56 -13.20
N LYS A 54 9.15 -12.29 -14.12
CA LYS A 54 9.14 -13.75 -14.19
C LYS A 54 10.37 -14.29 -13.46
N PRO A 55 10.24 -15.05 -12.36
CA PRO A 55 11.39 -15.57 -11.61
C PRO A 55 12.39 -16.37 -12.47
N GLU A 56 11.90 -17.06 -13.50
CA GLU A 56 12.71 -17.90 -14.39
C GLU A 56 13.74 -17.09 -15.20
N ASN A 57 13.52 -15.77 -15.35
CA ASN A 57 14.45 -14.87 -16.02
C ASN A 57 15.54 -14.32 -15.09
N PHE A 58 15.46 -14.60 -13.78
CA PHE A 58 16.31 -14.03 -12.74
C PHE A 58 16.67 -15.10 -11.68
N ASP A 59 17.18 -16.25 -12.12
CA ASP A 59 17.63 -17.35 -11.24
C ASP A 59 16.61 -17.75 -10.15
N GLU A 60 15.32 -17.79 -10.51
CA GLU A 60 14.20 -18.12 -9.62
C GLU A 60 13.99 -17.14 -8.45
N VAL A 61 14.53 -15.92 -8.54
CA VAL A 61 14.28 -14.87 -7.54
C VAL A 61 12.82 -14.43 -7.61
N SER A 62 12.06 -14.64 -6.54
CA SER A 62 10.64 -14.27 -6.43
C SER A 62 10.35 -13.13 -5.46
N THR A 63 11.35 -12.69 -4.69
CA THR A 63 11.20 -11.61 -3.71
C THR A 63 12.50 -10.83 -3.60
N ILE A 64 12.39 -9.51 -3.45
CA ILE A 64 13.51 -8.60 -3.23
C ILE A 64 13.18 -7.66 -2.07
N TRP A 65 14.22 -7.18 -1.40
CA TRP A 65 14.13 -6.13 -0.39
C TRP A 65 14.74 -4.86 -0.96
N VAL A 66 14.00 -3.77 -0.93
CA VAL A 66 14.41 -2.47 -1.46
C VAL A 66 14.11 -1.40 -0.43
N HIS A 67 14.85 -0.29 -0.48
CA HIS A 67 14.54 0.85 0.37
C HIS A 67 13.23 1.50 -0.10
N CYS A 68 12.45 2.02 0.84
CA CYS A 68 11.14 2.61 0.55
C CYS A 68 11.21 3.87 -0.33
N ASP A 69 12.36 4.56 -0.38
CA ASP A 69 12.60 5.71 -1.24
C ASP A 69 12.85 5.34 -2.72
N GLN A 70 13.05 4.05 -3.01
CA GLN A 70 13.29 3.55 -4.37
C GLN A 70 12.01 3.09 -5.08
N VAL A 71 10.92 2.93 -4.33
CA VAL A 71 9.62 2.47 -4.84
C VAL A 71 8.53 3.43 -4.44
N TRP A 72 7.47 3.50 -5.23
CA TRP A 72 6.30 4.23 -4.80
C TRP A 72 5.65 3.47 -3.63
N THR A 73 5.44 4.15 -2.50
CA THR A 73 4.76 3.65 -1.31
C THR A 73 3.57 4.58 -1.02
N PRO A 74 2.39 4.04 -0.67
CA PRO A 74 1.26 4.88 -0.29
C PRO A 74 1.56 5.70 0.96
N GLU A 75 1.16 6.97 0.95
CA GLU A 75 1.26 7.82 2.14
C GLU A 75 0.37 7.28 3.26
N ASN A 76 0.94 7.11 4.45
CA ASN A 76 0.24 6.68 5.64
C ASN A 76 0.16 7.83 6.64
N ILE A 77 -1.00 8.49 6.66
CA ILE A 77 -1.30 9.52 7.66
C ILE A 77 -2.39 8.96 8.57
N VAL A 78 -2.11 8.93 9.86
CA VAL A 78 -3.13 8.76 10.89
C VAL A 78 -3.69 10.15 11.17
N ASP A 79 -4.92 10.40 10.76
CA ASP A 79 -5.63 11.65 11.03
C ASP A 79 -6.57 11.46 12.23
N ASN A 80 -6.82 12.56 12.94
CA ASN A 80 -7.35 12.70 14.29
C ASN A 80 -6.27 12.57 15.40
N VAL A 81 -5.71 13.74 15.73
CA VAL A 81 -4.79 14.02 16.83
C VAL A 81 -5.56 14.48 18.06
#